data_AF-A0A3M7L457-F1
#
_entry.id   AF-A0A3M7L457-F1
#
_cell.length_a   1.000
_cell.length_b   1.000
_cell.length_c   1.000
_cell.angle_alpha   90.00
_cell.angle_beta   90.00
_cell.angle_gamma   90.00
#
_symmetry.space_group_name_H-M   'P 1'
#
loop_
_entity.id
_entity.type
_entity.pdbx_description
1 polymer ?
#
loop_
_entity_poly.entity_id
_entity_poly.type
_entity_poly.pdbx_seq_one_letter_code
_entity_poly.pdbx_strand_id
1 'polypeptide(L)'
;MAATPPGGRLAPTLVVQCSTASPGVRLKTRKRNIVVPHDPQSFAEAVIAVLGDAQESDDIERTLDAANKASWRCNWWHAQMHILDSAELDFSRYGDVLFEVAFAGARLTTGGNVSHEGKPLEFNILASPAETAAIVPYIKWFQTMIRRRPFLVKSLENTLIKLILSLEFYDDLGRKKIAIASSLPKHGCSRSLCPPAHFPHLPPPPPPPPPALARIFCMKVGVLPDRVLPTLLEDRLVQKGTILQFTTEFYVDFLSSDSVETLMETLRKARLEGRLLEFFPQQKQSWADFEDHFNAAGLKTLVEYSRRKLYDAHCAELRAFVRDTVAEGGEGAALGALVPAMQARQEEWSLADGDVARAAFLGLADSVLASAIGRNQQQVQFNVLRTVRHYAPALARFARAPRLEAALLQTVQVTCYEESRLLKIFKDIVKILYDCEVIGETAIRHWYTKGSNAKGRNVFLQDMQPFMQWLDEAEEEESSEEEE
;
A
#
# COMPACT_ATOMS: atom_id res chain seq x y z
N MET A 1 -103.73 29.55 -12.60
CA MET A 1 -103.51 29.75 -14.05
C MET A 1 -102.08 29.32 -14.34
N ALA A 2 -101.86 28.07 -14.77
CA ALA A 2 -101.58 27.65 -16.16
C ALA A 2 -100.24 28.23 -16.68
N ALA A 3 -99.26 27.51 -17.24
CA ALA A 3 -99.22 26.20 -17.89
C ALA A 3 -97.76 25.64 -17.98
N THR A 4 -97.63 24.34 -18.26
CA THR A 4 -96.41 23.53 -18.57
C THR A 4 -96.06 23.54 -20.09
N PRO A 5 -95.15 22.68 -20.64
CA PRO A 5 -93.69 22.80 -20.89
C PRO A 5 -93.34 22.69 -22.41
N PRO A 6 -92.08 22.43 -22.86
CA PRO A 6 -91.63 21.05 -23.16
C PRO A 6 -90.11 20.80 -22.88
N GLY A 7 -89.63 19.58 -22.61
CA GLY A 7 -89.32 18.49 -23.57
C GLY A 7 -87.91 18.70 -24.16
N GLY A 8 -86.89 17.85 -24.06
CA GLY A 8 -86.84 16.40 -23.95
C GLY A 8 -86.00 15.86 -25.12
N ARG A 9 -84.94 15.09 -24.80
CA ARG A 9 -84.29 14.02 -25.60
C ARG A 9 -83.17 14.31 -26.62
N LEU A 10 -82.11 13.54 -26.37
CA LEU A 10 -81.31 12.71 -27.30
C LEU A 10 -80.14 13.36 -28.05
N ALA A 11 -78.96 12.92 -27.64
CA ALA A 11 -77.72 12.98 -28.40
C ALA A 11 -77.78 12.10 -29.66
N PRO A 12 -77.26 12.57 -30.80
CA PRO A 12 -76.76 11.70 -31.85
C PRO A 12 -75.23 11.67 -31.84
N THR A 13 -74.70 10.46 -31.96
CA THR A 13 -73.37 10.13 -32.45
C THR A 13 -73.11 10.82 -33.79
N LEU A 14 -72.03 11.58 -33.95
CA LEU A 14 -71.31 11.73 -35.23
C LEU A 14 -69.93 12.41 -35.04
N VAL A 15 -68.92 11.65 -35.47
CA VAL A 15 -67.84 12.08 -36.37
C VAL A 15 -66.71 12.93 -35.80
N VAL A 16 -65.57 12.24 -35.71
CA VAL A 16 -64.22 12.77 -35.78
C VAL A 16 -64.10 13.73 -36.97
N GLN A 17 -63.93 15.02 -36.69
CA GLN A 17 -63.28 15.94 -37.60
C GLN A 17 -61.96 16.40 -36.97
N CYS A 18 -60.88 15.97 -37.61
CA CYS A 18 -59.55 16.48 -37.39
C CYS A 18 -59.49 17.93 -37.91
N SER A 19 -59.16 18.90 -37.07
CA SER A 19 -58.83 20.26 -37.50
C SER A 19 -57.77 20.87 -36.60
N THR A 20 -56.56 20.86 -37.16
CA THR A 20 -55.46 21.85 -37.07
C THR A 20 -55.09 22.49 -35.73
N ALA A 21 -53.83 22.26 -35.37
CA ALA A 21 -53.07 22.80 -34.26
C ALA A 21 -52.99 24.35 -34.19
N SER A 22 -52.93 24.86 -32.96
CA SER A 22 -52.29 26.14 -32.62
C SER A 22 -51.09 25.86 -31.70
N PRO A 23 -49.93 26.52 -31.89
CA PRO A 23 -48.71 26.16 -31.19
C PRO A 23 -48.59 26.83 -29.81
N GLY A 24 -48.29 26.00 -28.80
CA GLY A 24 -47.29 26.36 -27.79
C GLY A 24 -47.72 27.21 -26.60
N VAL A 25 -48.60 26.70 -25.74
CA VAL A 25 -48.52 27.04 -24.30
C VAL A 25 -47.69 25.95 -23.62
N ARG A 26 -46.39 26.21 -23.39
CA ARG A 26 -45.56 25.39 -22.50
C ARG A 26 -46.05 25.61 -21.07
N LEU A 27 -46.96 24.77 -20.61
CA LEU A 27 -47.24 24.61 -19.18
C LEU A 27 -45.96 24.11 -18.50
N LYS A 28 -45.19 25.02 -17.93
CA LYS A 28 -44.14 24.69 -16.95
C LYS A 28 -44.84 24.20 -15.69
N THR A 29 -45.11 22.90 -15.61
CA THR A 29 -45.35 22.25 -14.33
C THR A 29 -44.09 22.44 -13.48
N ARG A 30 -44.20 23.17 -12.36
CA ARG A 30 -43.14 23.15 -11.33
C ARG A 30 -42.96 21.69 -10.93
N LYS A 31 -41.74 21.13 -11.08
CA LYS A 31 -41.34 19.90 -10.40
C LYS A 31 -41.63 20.14 -8.91
N ARG A 32 -42.71 19.56 -8.39
CA ARG A 32 -42.90 19.49 -6.94
C ARG A 32 -41.69 18.71 -6.42
N ASN A 33 -40.91 19.33 -5.55
CA ASN A 33 -39.81 18.66 -4.90
C ASN A 33 -40.42 17.67 -3.91
N ILE A 34 -40.77 16.48 -4.38
CA ILE A 34 -41.28 15.41 -3.50
C ILE A 34 -40.05 14.90 -2.76
N VAL A 35 -39.89 15.34 -1.52
CA VAL A 35 -38.93 14.73 -0.60
C VAL A 35 -39.48 13.34 -0.31
N VAL A 36 -38.94 12.32 -0.98
CA VAL A 36 -39.25 10.92 -0.66
C VAL A 36 -38.83 10.68 0.79
N PRO A 37 -39.69 10.18 1.69
CA PRO A 37 -39.32 9.86 3.06
C PRO A 37 -38.07 8.96 3.09
N HIS A 38 -37.13 9.24 3.99
CA HIS A 38 -35.96 8.40 4.19
C HIS A 38 -36.34 7.28 5.15
N ASP A 39 -36.52 6.07 4.61
CA ASP A 39 -36.91 4.88 5.38
C ASP A 39 -35.86 3.78 5.22
N PRO A 40 -34.73 3.90 5.94
CA PRO A 40 -33.69 2.89 5.92
C PRO A 40 -34.13 1.57 6.57
N GLN A 41 -35.13 1.59 7.46
CA GLN A 41 -35.59 0.38 8.17
C GLN A 41 -36.30 -0.57 7.21
N SER A 42 -37.27 -0.08 6.44
CA SER A 42 -37.95 -0.93 5.46
C SER A 42 -37.00 -1.44 4.37
N PHE A 43 -35.97 -0.67 4.00
CA PHE A 43 -34.92 -1.17 3.10
C PHE A 43 -34.16 -2.34 3.73
N ALA A 44 -33.76 -2.24 5.00
CA ALA A 44 -33.07 -3.31 5.70
C ALA A 44 -33.93 -4.58 5.78
N GLU A 45 -35.19 -4.46 6.18
CA GLU A 45 -36.13 -5.58 6.25
C GLU A 45 -36.34 -6.26 4.90
N ALA A 46 -36.42 -5.48 3.82
CA ALA A 46 -36.53 -6.01 2.46
C ALA A 46 -35.25 -6.76 2.03
N VAL A 47 -34.06 -6.25 2.35
CA VAL A 47 -32.80 -6.96 2.09
C VAL A 47 -32.72 -8.26 2.89
N ILE A 48 -33.12 -8.24 4.17
CA ILE A 48 -33.15 -9.42 5.03
C ILE A 48 -34.11 -10.47 4.48
N ALA A 49 -35.31 -10.08 4.05
CA ALA A 49 -36.28 -10.97 3.43
C ALA A 49 -35.72 -11.60 2.15
N VAL A 50 -35.13 -10.79 1.27
CA VAL A 50 -34.49 -11.26 0.02
C VAL A 50 -33.39 -12.28 0.28
N LEU A 51 -32.53 -12.02 1.26
CA LEU A 51 -31.45 -12.95 1.62
C LEU A 51 -32.00 -14.22 2.28
N GLY A 52 -32.97 -14.09 3.19
CA GLY A 52 -33.63 -15.23 3.83
C GLY A 52 -34.36 -16.15 2.83
N ASP A 53 -35.07 -15.57 1.86
CA ASP A 53 -35.76 -16.32 0.81
C ASP A 53 -34.77 -17.05 -0.13
N ALA A 54 -33.56 -16.53 -0.29
CA ALA A 54 -32.50 -17.18 -1.08
C ALA A 54 -31.79 -18.32 -0.33
N GLN A 55 -32.03 -18.47 0.99
CA GLN A 55 -31.39 -19.49 1.81
C GLN A 55 -32.07 -20.86 1.62
N GLU A 56 -31.71 -21.54 0.53
CA GLU A 56 -32.17 -22.91 0.24
C GLU A 56 -31.34 -23.99 0.94
N SER A 57 -30.13 -23.65 1.41
CA SER A 57 -29.18 -24.57 2.04
C SER A 57 -28.26 -23.84 3.04
N ASP A 58 -27.58 -24.60 3.90
CA ASP A 58 -26.57 -24.06 4.83
C ASP A 58 -25.28 -23.57 4.14
N ASP A 59 -25.15 -23.77 2.82
CA ASP A 59 -24.02 -23.26 2.02
C ASP A 59 -24.20 -21.75 1.77
N ILE A 60 -23.45 -20.94 2.51
CA ILE A 60 -23.45 -19.47 2.42
C ILE A 60 -23.03 -19.00 1.02
N GLU A 61 -22.05 -19.66 0.38
CA GLU A 61 -21.60 -19.26 -0.94
C GLU A 61 -22.72 -19.47 -1.97
N ARG A 62 -23.45 -20.59 -1.89
CA ARG A 62 -24.64 -20.82 -2.73
C ARG A 62 -25.76 -19.85 -2.43
N THR A 63 -26.03 -19.55 -1.16
CA THR A 63 -27.10 -18.62 -0.77
C THR A 63 -26.84 -17.21 -1.31
N LEU A 64 -25.64 -16.68 -1.12
CA LEU A 64 -25.23 -15.37 -1.63
C LEU A 64 -25.15 -15.34 -3.16
N ASP A 65 -24.72 -16.44 -3.77
CA ASP A 65 -24.69 -16.60 -5.22
C ASP A 65 -26.10 -16.75 -5.80
N ALA A 66 -27.06 -17.39 -5.12
CA ALA A 66 -28.47 -17.45 -5.51
C ALA A 66 -29.13 -16.07 -5.43
N ALA A 67 -28.89 -15.33 -4.35
CA ALA A 67 -29.28 -13.93 -4.21
C ALA A 67 -28.72 -13.06 -5.36
N ASN A 68 -27.53 -13.40 -5.88
CA ASN A 68 -26.92 -12.77 -7.06
C ASN A 68 -27.37 -13.37 -8.42
N LYS A 69 -27.65 -14.67 -8.53
CA LYS A 69 -27.90 -15.44 -9.77
C LYS A 69 -29.36 -15.48 -10.19
N ALA A 70 -30.27 -15.03 -9.33
CA ALA A 70 -31.52 -14.39 -9.76
C ALA A 70 -31.30 -13.19 -10.72
N SER A 71 -30.05 -12.94 -11.14
CA SER A 71 -29.62 -12.00 -12.17
C SER A 71 -29.02 -12.64 -13.45
N TRP A 72 -29.11 -13.96 -13.67
CA TRP A 72 -28.42 -14.64 -14.79
C TRP A 72 -29.22 -15.67 -15.61
N ARG A 73 -30.54 -15.77 -15.47
CA ARG A 73 -31.39 -16.36 -16.52
C ARG A 73 -32.28 -15.28 -17.12
N CYS A 74 -31.87 -14.75 -18.26
CA CYS A 74 -32.73 -14.42 -19.40
C CYS A 74 -31.86 -13.88 -20.54
N ASN A 75 -31.48 -14.75 -21.46
CA ASN A 75 -31.41 -14.30 -22.84
C ASN A 75 -32.87 -14.19 -23.33
N TRP A 76 -33.18 -13.02 -23.86
CA TRP A 76 -34.30 -12.74 -24.77
C TRP A 76 -35.73 -12.70 -24.19
N TRP A 77 -36.26 -11.48 -24.17
CA TRP A 77 -37.67 -11.09 -24.15
C TRP A 77 -38.50 -11.49 -22.91
N HIS A 78 -39.15 -10.49 -22.33
CA HIS A 78 -40.01 -10.49 -21.14
C HIS A 78 -39.33 -10.35 -19.77
N ALA A 79 -39.57 -9.17 -19.21
CA ALA A 79 -39.25 -8.74 -17.87
C ALA A 79 -39.98 -9.56 -16.79
N GLN A 80 -39.46 -9.42 -15.56
CA GLN A 80 -40.10 -9.68 -14.27
C GLN A 80 -39.81 -11.03 -13.59
N MET A 81 -38.63 -11.14 -12.96
CA MET A 81 -38.50 -11.37 -11.50
C MET A 81 -37.02 -11.47 -11.12
N HIS A 82 -36.59 -10.58 -10.23
CA HIS A 82 -35.20 -10.33 -9.84
C HIS A 82 -35.14 -10.27 -8.31
N ILE A 83 -34.53 -11.13 -7.52
CA ILE A 83 -34.79 -11.07 -6.06
C ILE A 83 -34.32 -9.73 -5.40
N LEU A 84 -33.22 -9.12 -5.87
CA LEU A 84 -32.77 -7.78 -5.44
C LEU A 84 -33.31 -6.59 -6.29
N ASP A 85 -33.92 -6.83 -7.47
CA ASP A 85 -34.63 -5.79 -8.26
C ASP A 85 -36.17 -6.01 -8.30
N SER A 86 -36.72 -6.99 -7.57
CA SER A 86 -38.16 -7.32 -7.52
C SER A 86 -38.86 -6.51 -6.46
N ALA A 87 -38.15 -6.22 -5.37
CA ALA A 87 -38.39 -5.04 -4.58
C ALA A 87 -37.65 -3.90 -5.31
N GLU A 88 -38.32 -2.79 -5.64
CA GLU A 88 -37.70 -1.60 -6.23
C GLU A 88 -36.73 -0.94 -5.20
N LEU A 89 -35.64 -1.64 -4.86
CA LEU A 89 -34.72 -1.26 -3.80
C LEU A 89 -33.79 -0.16 -4.31
N ASP A 90 -33.83 0.99 -3.63
CA ASP A 90 -32.97 2.13 -3.94
C ASP A 90 -31.59 1.98 -3.32
N PHE A 91 -30.74 1.17 -3.97
CA PHE A 91 -29.34 0.99 -3.60
C PHE A 91 -28.52 2.29 -3.64
N SER A 92 -28.95 3.29 -4.43
CA SER A 92 -28.24 4.57 -4.48
C SER A 92 -28.43 5.35 -3.18
N ARG A 93 -29.59 5.22 -2.55
CA ARG A 93 -29.92 5.92 -1.30
C ARG A 93 -29.55 5.12 -0.05
N TYR A 94 -29.65 3.80 -0.11
CA TYR A 94 -29.50 2.91 1.05
C TYR A 94 -28.34 1.93 0.93
N GLY A 95 -27.36 2.21 0.06
CA GLY A 95 -26.18 1.36 -0.10
C GLY A 95 -25.44 1.12 1.21
N ASP A 96 -25.38 2.10 2.12
CA ASP A 96 -24.75 1.95 3.43
C ASP A 96 -25.50 0.91 4.27
N VAL A 97 -26.84 0.96 4.25
CA VAL A 97 -27.72 0.01 4.95
C VAL A 97 -27.55 -1.42 4.44
N LEU A 98 -27.36 -1.60 3.13
CA LEU A 98 -27.07 -2.91 2.54
C LEU A 98 -25.84 -3.55 3.19
N PHE A 99 -24.74 -2.79 3.31
CA PHE A 99 -23.51 -3.29 3.90
C PHE A 99 -23.61 -3.41 5.42
N GLU A 100 -24.37 -2.55 6.12
CA GLU A 100 -24.68 -2.74 7.54
C GLU A 100 -25.36 -4.09 7.80
N VAL A 101 -26.39 -4.43 7.02
CA VAL A 101 -27.07 -5.73 7.10
C VAL A 101 -26.10 -6.88 6.77
N ALA A 102 -25.24 -6.70 5.76
CA ALA A 102 -24.26 -7.72 5.40
C ALA A 102 -23.24 -8.02 6.51
N PHE A 103 -22.77 -6.97 7.19
CA PHE A 103 -21.79 -7.10 8.26
C PHE A 103 -22.41 -7.56 9.57
N ALA A 104 -23.52 -6.94 10.00
CA ALA A 104 -24.07 -7.06 11.33
C ALA A 104 -25.44 -7.75 11.40
N GLY A 105 -26.03 -8.08 10.26
CA GLY A 105 -27.35 -8.69 10.15
C GLY A 105 -28.52 -7.73 10.34
N ALA A 106 -28.25 -6.47 10.72
CA ALA A 106 -29.24 -5.41 10.84
C ALA A 106 -28.56 -4.05 10.64
N ARG A 107 -29.34 -2.97 10.72
CA ARG A 107 -28.82 -1.61 10.64
C ARG A 107 -27.90 -1.28 11.80
N LEU A 108 -26.93 -0.40 11.56
CA LEU A 108 -26.11 0.16 12.62
C LEU A 108 -26.67 1.52 13.04
N THR A 109 -26.81 1.72 14.34
CA THR A 109 -27.21 3.02 14.93
C THR A 109 -26.09 4.06 14.80
N THR A 110 -26.36 5.32 15.17
CA THR A 110 -25.39 6.43 15.09
C THR A 110 -24.10 6.18 15.90
N GLY A 111 -24.14 5.29 16.89
CA GLY A 111 -22.97 4.86 17.67
C GLY A 111 -22.27 3.61 17.13
N GLY A 112 -22.80 2.97 16.08
CA GLY A 112 -22.25 1.71 15.54
C GLY A 112 -22.73 0.45 16.25
N ASN A 113 -23.65 0.55 17.22
CA ASN A 113 -24.36 -0.61 17.76
C ASN A 113 -25.37 -1.16 16.75
N VAL A 114 -25.54 -2.49 16.75
CA VAL A 114 -26.56 -3.17 15.96
C VAL A 114 -27.95 -2.76 16.44
N SER A 115 -28.81 -2.36 15.50
CA SER A 115 -30.20 -2.04 15.79
C SER A 115 -30.95 -3.31 16.19
N HIS A 116 -31.80 -3.20 17.21
CA HIS A 116 -32.72 -4.25 17.63
C HIS A 116 -34.12 -4.09 16.99
N GLU A 117 -34.26 -3.19 16.02
CA GLU A 117 -35.49 -3.00 15.25
C GLU A 117 -35.61 -4.07 14.16
N GLY A 118 -36.61 -4.96 14.30
CA GLY A 118 -36.88 -6.04 13.33
C GLY A 118 -36.14 -7.36 13.64
N LYS A 119 -36.38 -8.37 12.79
CA LYS A 119 -35.65 -9.66 12.88
C LYS A 119 -34.29 -9.52 12.18
N PRO A 120 -33.16 -9.75 12.85
CA PRO A 120 -31.85 -9.69 12.21
C PRO A 120 -31.62 -10.88 11.27
N LEU A 121 -30.78 -10.68 10.26
CA LEU A 121 -30.27 -11.73 9.39
C LEU A 121 -29.34 -12.66 10.17
N GLU A 122 -29.66 -13.95 10.18
CA GLU A 122 -28.93 -14.96 10.97
C GLU A 122 -27.53 -15.27 10.40
N PHE A 123 -27.36 -15.19 9.06
CA PHE A 123 -26.07 -15.41 8.39
C PHE A 123 -25.45 -14.08 7.93
N ASN A 124 -24.58 -13.50 8.75
CA ASN A 124 -23.83 -12.27 8.44
C ASN A 124 -22.35 -12.42 8.83
N ILE A 125 -21.50 -11.44 8.44
CA ILE A 125 -20.05 -11.51 8.69
C ILE A 125 -19.75 -11.61 10.19
N LEU A 126 -20.44 -10.84 11.04
CA LEU A 126 -20.22 -10.85 12.49
C LEU A 126 -20.78 -12.11 13.18
N ALA A 127 -21.77 -12.78 12.60
CA ALA A 127 -22.28 -14.07 13.04
C ALA A 127 -21.42 -15.27 12.55
N SER A 128 -20.61 -15.07 11.53
CA SER A 128 -19.75 -16.13 10.95
C SER A 128 -18.58 -16.50 11.87
N PRO A 129 -17.97 -17.70 11.71
CA PRO A 129 -16.69 -18.02 12.34
C PRO A 129 -15.61 -16.97 12.02
N ALA A 130 -14.69 -16.73 12.96
CA ALA A 130 -13.58 -15.77 12.80
C ALA A 130 -12.44 -16.33 11.93
N GLU A 131 -12.80 -16.85 10.76
CA GLU A 131 -11.90 -17.50 9.81
C GLU A 131 -12.06 -16.88 8.42
N THR A 132 -10.94 -16.73 7.71
CA THR A 132 -10.89 -16.17 6.36
C THR A 132 -11.83 -16.92 5.40
N ALA A 133 -11.86 -18.26 5.47
CA ALA A 133 -12.71 -19.10 4.60
C ALA A 133 -14.21 -18.83 4.78
N ALA A 134 -14.65 -18.52 6.00
CA ALA A 134 -16.06 -18.20 6.29
C ALA A 134 -16.46 -16.80 5.80
N ILE A 135 -15.51 -15.87 5.72
CA ILE A 135 -15.77 -14.46 5.35
C ILE A 135 -15.65 -14.25 3.84
N VAL A 136 -14.79 -15.00 3.15
CA VAL A 136 -14.56 -14.92 1.69
C VAL A 136 -15.87 -14.91 0.85
N PRO A 137 -16.89 -15.75 1.13
CA PRO A 137 -18.15 -15.73 0.39
C PRO A 137 -18.85 -14.35 0.33
N TYR A 138 -18.91 -13.64 1.47
CA TYR A 138 -19.49 -12.29 1.55
C TYR A 138 -18.74 -11.28 0.68
N ILE A 139 -17.44 -11.47 0.55
CA ILE A 139 -16.54 -10.54 -0.12
C ILE A 139 -16.59 -10.77 -1.64
N LYS A 140 -16.73 -12.03 -2.07
CA LYS A 140 -17.12 -12.38 -3.45
C LYS A 140 -18.50 -11.82 -3.81
N TRP A 141 -19.44 -11.84 -2.85
CA TRP A 141 -20.76 -11.25 -3.02
C TRP A 141 -20.69 -9.73 -3.23
N PHE A 142 -19.95 -9.01 -2.39
CA PHE A 142 -19.70 -7.56 -2.56
C PHE A 142 -19.09 -7.22 -3.91
N GLN A 143 -18.10 -7.99 -4.38
CA GLN A 143 -17.49 -7.79 -5.70
C GLN A 143 -18.50 -7.89 -6.83
N THR A 144 -19.36 -8.90 -6.76
CA THR A 144 -20.35 -9.15 -7.80
C THR A 144 -21.37 -8.01 -7.86
N MET A 145 -21.82 -7.52 -6.70
CA MET A 145 -22.72 -6.37 -6.62
C MET A 145 -22.05 -5.09 -7.12
N ILE A 146 -20.83 -4.79 -6.66
CA ILE A 146 -20.12 -3.55 -7.01
C ILE A 146 -19.74 -3.50 -8.49
N ARG A 147 -19.35 -4.62 -9.11
CA ARG A 147 -19.09 -4.67 -10.56
C ARG A 147 -20.30 -4.22 -11.38
N ARG A 148 -21.52 -4.51 -10.90
CA ARG A 148 -22.78 -4.13 -11.54
C ARG A 148 -23.25 -2.74 -11.14
N ARG A 149 -22.93 -2.32 -9.91
CA ARG A 149 -23.31 -1.03 -9.32
C ARG A 149 -22.08 -0.35 -8.71
N PRO A 150 -21.21 0.28 -9.54
CA PRO A 150 -19.94 0.83 -9.06
C PRO A 150 -20.08 1.93 -8.00
N PHE A 151 -21.23 2.60 -7.91
CA PHE A 151 -21.50 3.59 -6.87
C PHE A 151 -21.55 3.00 -5.45
N LEU A 152 -21.79 1.68 -5.31
CA LEU A 152 -21.80 1.00 -4.01
C LEU A 152 -20.42 0.96 -3.33
N VAL A 153 -19.34 1.22 -4.07
CA VAL A 153 -17.99 1.34 -3.48
C VAL A 153 -17.99 2.36 -2.34
N LYS A 154 -18.62 3.52 -2.56
CA LYS A 154 -18.63 4.59 -1.57
C LYS A 154 -19.41 4.19 -0.32
N SER A 155 -20.49 3.42 -0.49
CA SER A 155 -21.27 2.89 0.62
C SER A 155 -20.52 1.84 1.44
N LEU A 156 -19.76 0.97 0.77
CA LEU A 156 -18.88 0.03 1.45
C LEU A 156 -17.78 0.75 2.23
N GLU A 157 -17.14 1.77 1.64
CA GLU A 157 -16.17 2.63 2.32
C GLU A 157 -16.76 3.26 3.59
N ASN A 158 -17.94 3.88 3.48
CA ASN A 158 -18.62 4.50 4.62
C ASN A 158 -18.93 3.49 5.74
N THR A 159 -19.36 2.28 5.36
CA THR A 159 -19.68 1.22 6.32
C THR A 159 -18.42 0.73 7.04
N LEU A 160 -17.31 0.53 6.30
CA LEU A 160 -16.03 0.15 6.91
C LEU A 160 -15.51 1.23 7.86
N ILE A 161 -15.60 2.51 7.48
CA ILE A 161 -15.27 3.63 8.36
C ILE A 161 -16.10 3.58 9.64
N LYS A 162 -17.42 3.38 9.51
CA LYS A 162 -18.34 3.29 10.64
C LYS A 162 -17.97 2.12 11.56
N LEU A 163 -17.65 0.95 11.01
CA LEU A 163 -17.19 -0.22 11.77
C LEU A 163 -15.88 0.05 12.50
N ILE A 164 -14.88 0.66 11.84
CA ILE A 164 -13.58 1.00 12.45
C ILE A 164 -13.76 2.00 13.61
N LEU A 165 -14.56 3.04 13.41
CA LEU A 165 -14.81 4.05 14.45
C LEU A 165 -15.63 3.50 15.64
N SER A 166 -16.31 2.36 15.45
CA SER A 166 -17.15 1.69 16.44
C SER A 166 -16.53 0.39 16.98
N LEU A 167 -15.23 0.14 16.77
CA LEU A 167 -14.55 -1.09 17.22
C LEU A 167 -14.71 -1.38 18.72
N GLU A 168 -14.93 -0.35 19.54
CA GLU A 168 -15.14 -0.52 21.00
C GLU A 168 -16.43 -1.27 21.36
N PHE A 169 -17.42 -1.32 20.47
CA PHE A 169 -18.69 -2.03 20.69
C PHE A 169 -18.62 -3.51 20.29
N TYR A 170 -17.53 -3.94 19.65
CA TYR A 170 -17.30 -5.32 19.28
C TYR A 170 -16.31 -5.97 20.26
N ASP A 171 -16.56 -7.25 20.55
CA ASP A 171 -15.63 -8.12 21.26
C ASP A 171 -14.41 -8.46 20.40
N ASP A 172 -13.44 -9.16 20.98
CA ASP A 172 -12.19 -9.50 20.29
C ASP A 172 -12.44 -10.32 19.01
N LEU A 173 -13.42 -11.22 19.04
CA LEU A 173 -13.81 -12.02 17.88
C LEU A 173 -14.49 -11.17 16.81
N GLY A 174 -15.39 -10.25 17.18
CA GLY A 174 -16.01 -9.31 16.26
C GLY A 174 -14.99 -8.40 15.58
N ARG A 175 -14.04 -7.84 16.34
CA ARG A 175 -12.94 -7.03 15.79
C ARG A 175 -12.08 -7.84 14.81
N LYS A 176 -11.78 -9.09 15.14
CA LYS A 176 -11.06 -10.02 14.26
C LYS A 176 -11.83 -10.29 12.95
N LYS A 177 -13.15 -10.51 13.01
CA LYS A 177 -13.97 -10.69 11.80
C LYS A 177 -13.98 -9.44 10.91
N ILE A 178 -14.07 -8.25 11.51
CA ILE A 178 -13.98 -6.97 10.76
C ILE A 178 -12.58 -6.82 10.16
N ALA A 179 -11.53 -7.18 10.91
CA ALA A 179 -10.15 -7.15 10.43
C ALA A 179 -9.97 -8.06 9.22
N ILE A 180 -10.37 -9.34 9.31
CA ILE A 180 -10.34 -10.33 8.22
C ILE A 180 -11.12 -9.84 7.00
N ALA A 181 -12.35 -9.34 7.21
CA ALA A 181 -13.15 -8.80 6.12
C ALA A 181 -12.40 -7.67 5.40
N SER A 182 -11.72 -6.80 6.17
CA SER A 182 -10.99 -5.64 5.66
C SER A 182 -9.65 -6.00 5.00
N SER A 183 -8.89 -6.96 5.54
CA SER A 183 -7.54 -7.36 5.09
C SER A 183 -7.53 -8.19 3.81
N LEU A 184 -8.67 -8.79 3.46
CA LEU A 184 -8.75 -9.91 2.52
C LEU A 184 -7.97 -9.70 1.21
N PRO A 185 -7.10 -10.66 0.80
CA PRO A 185 -6.16 -10.51 -0.31
C PRO A 185 -6.46 -11.07 -1.80
N LYS A 186 -6.03 -10.34 -2.89
CA LYS A 186 -6.02 -10.21 -4.40
C LYS A 186 -5.53 -11.47 -5.08
N HIS A 187 -5.00 -12.40 -4.30
CA HIS A 187 -4.41 -13.64 -4.74
C HIS A 187 -4.72 -14.70 -3.69
N GLY A 188 -5.97 -15.16 -3.66
CA GLY A 188 -6.43 -16.16 -2.70
C GLY A 188 -7.59 -16.98 -3.23
N CYS A 189 -7.38 -17.70 -4.33
CA CYS A 189 -8.21 -18.87 -4.64
C CYS A 189 -7.26 -20.01 -5.03
N SER A 190 -6.85 -20.79 -4.03
CA SER A 190 -6.21 -22.08 -4.30
C SER A 190 -7.28 -23.08 -4.73
N ARG A 191 -7.03 -23.74 -5.87
CA ARG A 191 -7.75 -24.93 -6.32
C ARG A 191 -7.62 -26.02 -5.26
N SER A 192 -8.70 -26.36 -4.59
CA SER A 192 -8.93 -27.74 -4.13
C SER A 192 -10.39 -27.87 -3.71
N LEU A 193 -11.01 -28.98 -4.12
CA LEU A 193 -12.38 -29.45 -3.78
C LEU A 193 -13.46 -29.19 -4.85
N CYS A 194 -13.24 -29.70 -6.06
CA CYS A 194 -14.31 -30.33 -6.86
C CYS A 194 -13.68 -31.49 -7.65
N PRO A 195 -14.18 -32.73 -7.55
CA PRO A 195 -13.69 -33.82 -8.39
C PRO A 195 -14.18 -33.61 -9.84
N PRO A 196 -13.34 -33.79 -10.87
CA PRO A 196 -13.79 -33.64 -12.24
C PRO A 196 -14.62 -34.86 -12.67
N ALA A 197 -15.81 -34.60 -13.19
CA ALA A 197 -16.57 -35.59 -13.95
C ALA A 197 -15.78 -35.98 -15.21
N HIS A 198 -15.63 -37.29 -15.44
CA HIS A 198 -15.02 -37.86 -16.64
C HIS A 198 -15.86 -37.55 -17.88
N PHE A 199 -15.24 -36.94 -18.89
CA PHE A 199 -15.65 -37.08 -20.29
C PHE A 199 -14.40 -37.33 -21.15
N PRO A 200 -14.32 -38.43 -21.92
CA PRO A 200 -13.16 -38.72 -22.73
C PRO A 200 -13.28 -38.07 -24.12
N HIS A 201 -12.12 -37.70 -24.66
CA HIS A 201 -11.86 -37.29 -26.06
C HIS A 201 -12.15 -35.83 -26.44
N LEU A 202 -11.24 -34.92 -26.06
CA LEU A 202 -10.76 -33.82 -26.92
C LEU A 202 -9.45 -33.26 -26.33
N PRO A 203 -8.46 -32.84 -27.14
CA PRO A 203 -7.25 -32.19 -26.62
C PRO A 203 -7.60 -30.83 -25.98
N PRO A 204 -7.01 -30.47 -24.84
CA PRO A 204 -7.39 -29.26 -24.12
C PRO A 204 -6.98 -28.00 -24.90
N PRO A 205 -7.84 -26.97 -24.99
CA PRO A 205 -7.41 -25.65 -25.45
C PRO A 205 -6.41 -25.05 -24.45
N PRO A 206 -5.51 -24.13 -24.89
CA PRO A 206 -4.63 -23.42 -23.98
C PRO A 206 -5.46 -22.72 -22.88
N PRO A 207 -4.99 -22.73 -21.62
CA PRO A 207 -5.79 -22.19 -20.53
C PRO A 207 -6.00 -20.68 -20.74
N PRO A 208 -7.25 -20.16 -20.66
CA PRO A 208 -7.43 -18.74 -20.44
C PRO A 208 -6.80 -18.38 -19.08
N PRO A 209 -6.26 -17.15 -18.90
CA PRO A 209 -5.70 -16.74 -17.61
C PRO A 209 -6.75 -16.93 -16.51
N PRO A 210 -6.42 -17.55 -15.37
CA PRO A 210 -7.41 -17.84 -14.34
C PRO A 210 -8.04 -16.53 -13.79
N PRO A 211 -9.36 -16.47 -13.59
CA PRO A 211 -10.06 -15.30 -13.11
C PRO A 211 -9.78 -15.07 -11.61
N ALA A 212 -8.97 -14.06 -11.32
CA ALA A 212 -8.68 -13.60 -9.96
C ALA A 212 -9.90 -12.91 -9.30
N LEU A 213 -10.45 -13.53 -8.25
CA LEU A 213 -11.41 -12.93 -7.32
C LEU A 213 -10.67 -12.22 -6.17
N ALA A 214 -11.23 -11.12 -5.68
CA ALA A 214 -10.50 -9.95 -5.19
C ALA A 214 -10.66 -9.62 -3.68
N ARG A 215 -9.93 -8.58 -3.26
CA ARG A 215 -9.80 -7.99 -1.91
C ARG A 215 -10.83 -6.92 -1.63
N ILE A 216 -11.07 -6.56 -0.35
CA ILE A 216 -11.64 -5.25 -0.01
C ILE A 216 -10.69 -4.11 -0.44
N PHE A 217 -9.42 -4.11 -0.03
CA PHE A 217 -8.48 -3.00 -0.31
C PHE A 217 -7.68 -3.06 -1.63
N CYS A 218 -7.89 -4.07 -2.48
CA CYS A 218 -7.32 -4.07 -3.83
C CYS A 218 -8.37 -3.78 -4.89
N MET A 219 -7.81 -3.27 -5.99
CA MET A 219 -8.43 -2.56 -7.11
C MET A 219 -9.59 -3.25 -7.85
N LYS A 220 -10.14 -4.39 -7.39
CA LYS A 220 -11.34 -4.99 -8.02
C LYS A 220 -12.63 -4.93 -7.19
N VAL A 221 -12.59 -4.67 -5.87
CA VAL A 221 -13.76 -4.13 -5.14
C VAL A 221 -13.82 -2.61 -5.29
N GLY A 222 -12.67 -1.96 -5.47
CA GLY A 222 -12.61 -0.52 -5.75
C GLY A 222 -12.61 0.36 -4.50
N VAL A 223 -12.74 -0.21 -3.29
CA VAL A 223 -12.52 0.51 -2.03
C VAL A 223 -11.06 0.94 -1.97
N LEU A 224 -10.84 2.24 -1.78
CA LEU A 224 -9.50 2.80 -1.74
C LEU A 224 -8.95 2.86 -0.30
N PRO A 225 -7.71 2.39 -0.05
CA PRO A 225 -7.11 2.40 1.29
C PRO A 225 -7.09 3.78 1.95
N ASP A 226 -6.84 4.85 1.18
CA ASP A 226 -6.77 6.24 1.64
C ASP A 226 -8.11 6.80 2.14
N ARG A 227 -9.22 6.15 1.82
CA ARG A 227 -10.54 6.59 2.28
C ARG A 227 -10.97 5.94 3.58
N VAL A 228 -10.39 4.79 3.93
CA VAL A 228 -10.81 3.98 5.08
C VAL A 228 -9.72 3.90 6.13
N LEU A 229 -8.50 3.47 5.77
CA LEU A 229 -7.46 3.18 6.75
C LEU A 229 -7.01 4.40 7.59
N PRO A 230 -7.05 5.66 7.11
CA PRO A 230 -6.72 6.80 7.97
C PRO A 230 -7.58 6.92 9.23
N THR A 231 -8.79 6.35 9.26
CA THR A 231 -9.65 6.35 10.46
C THR A 231 -9.14 5.41 11.56
N LEU A 232 -8.11 4.61 11.28
CA LEU A 232 -7.39 3.84 12.30
C LEU A 232 -6.65 4.75 13.28
N LEU A 233 -6.34 5.99 12.92
CA LEU A 233 -5.63 6.93 13.81
C LEU A 233 -6.59 7.79 14.62
N GLU A 234 -7.73 7.22 15.01
CA GLU A 234 -8.68 7.87 15.92
C GLU A 234 -8.14 7.81 17.37
N ASP A 235 -7.79 8.96 17.94
CA ASP A 235 -7.10 9.10 19.23
C ASP A 235 -7.74 8.28 20.35
N ARG A 236 -9.07 8.31 20.44
CA ARG A 236 -9.83 7.58 21.48
C ARG A 236 -9.57 6.07 21.42
N LEU A 237 -9.51 5.50 20.22
CA LEU A 237 -9.31 4.06 20.01
C LEU A 237 -7.82 3.67 20.11
N VAL A 238 -6.92 4.55 19.69
CA VAL A 238 -5.47 4.37 19.83
C VAL A 238 -5.07 4.33 21.30
N GLN A 239 -5.57 5.27 22.12
CA GLN A 239 -5.29 5.33 23.56
C GLN A 239 -5.74 4.06 24.30
N LYS A 240 -6.86 3.45 23.88
CA LYS A 240 -7.37 2.19 24.44
C LYS A 240 -6.61 0.94 23.96
N GLY A 241 -5.74 1.07 22.96
CA GLY A 241 -5.07 -0.07 22.32
C GLY A 241 -5.97 -0.91 21.39
N THR A 242 -7.22 -0.50 21.18
CA THR A 242 -8.17 -1.20 20.30
C THR A 242 -7.69 -1.21 18.85
N ILE A 243 -7.10 -0.10 18.39
CA ILE A 243 -6.51 0.01 17.05
C ILE A 243 -5.34 -0.95 16.90
N LEU A 244 -4.44 -1.01 17.89
CA LEU A 244 -3.29 -1.90 17.83
C LEU A 244 -3.74 -3.37 17.70
N GLN A 245 -4.73 -3.79 18.48
CA GLN A 245 -5.31 -5.13 18.38
C GLN A 245 -5.92 -5.39 17.00
N PHE A 246 -6.75 -4.47 16.50
CA PHE A 246 -7.37 -4.57 15.18
C PHE A 246 -6.32 -4.66 14.07
N THR A 247 -5.34 -3.77 14.07
CA THR A 247 -4.25 -3.71 13.09
C THR A 247 -3.41 -4.98 13.12
N THR A 248 -3.23 -5.58 14.30
CA THR A 248 -2.51 -6.86 14.45
C THR A 248 -3.25 -7.99 13.76
N GLU A 249 -4.55 -8.16 14.03
CA GLU A 249 -5.36 -9.18 13.35
C GLU A 249 -5.44 -8.92 11.84
N PHE A 250 -5.54 -7.64 11.44
CA PHE A 250 -5.53 -7.24 10.04
C PHE A 250 -4.19 -7.62 9.36
N TYR A 251 -3.04 -7.37 9.99
CA TYR A 251 -1.73 -7.75 9.42
C TYR A 251 -1.52 -9.27 9.42
N VAL A 252 -1.96 -9.98 10.45
CA VAL A 252 -1.89 -11.45 10.50
C VAL A 252 -2.67 -12.06 9.35
N ASP A 253 -3.92 -11.65 9.13
CA ASP A 253 -4.72 -12.15 8.02
C ASP A 253 -4.15 -11.68 6.67
N PHE A 254 -3.75 -10.41 6.54
CA PHE A 254 -3.17 -9.88 5.30
C PHE A 254 -1.91 -10.65 4.88
N LEU A 255 -0.95 -10.83 5.80
CA LEU A 255 0.33 -11.49 5.53
C LEU A 255 0.24 -13.01 5.46
N SER A 256 -0.93 -13.61 5.77
CA SER A 256 -1.18 -15.04 5.51
C SER A 256 -1.18 -15.37 4.01
N SER A 257 -1.44 -14.37 3.17
CA SER A 257 -1.68 -14.56 1.73
C SER A 257 -1.08 -13.47 0.83
N ASP A 258 -0.46 -12.44 1.41
CA ASP A 258 0.34 -11.42 0.72
C ASP A 258 1.74 -11.24 1.32
N SER A 259 2.56 -10.51 0.57
CA SER A 259 3.88 -10.05 1.03
C SER A 259 3.82 -8.74 1.82
N VAL A 260 4.86 -8.52 2.63
CA VAL A 260 5.06 -7.28 3.40
C VAL A 260 5.17 -6.07 2.47
N GLU A 261 5.78 -6.20 1.30
CA GLU A 261 5.88 -5.11 0.33
C GLU A 261 4.50 -4.63 -0.14
N THR A 262 3.57 -5.56 -0.35
CA THR A 262 2.19 -5.24 -0.75
C THR A 262 1.42 -4.56 0.38
N LEU A 263 1.65 -4.99 1.63
CA LEU A 263 1.10 -4.34 2.81
C LEU A 263 1.62 -2.89 2.90
N MET A 264 2.93 -2.70 2.77
CA MET A 264 3.56 -1.39 2.86
C MET A 264 3.16 -0.47 1.71
N GLU A 265 2.94 -0.99 0.50
CA GLU A 265 2.35 -0.21 -0.61
C GLU A 265 0.90 0.21 -0.30
N THR A 266 0.12 -0.67 0.33
CA THR A 266 -1.27 -0.36 0.74
C THR A 266 -1.29 0.74 1.81
N LEU A 267 -0.42 0.64 2.82
CA LEU A 267 -0.27 1.67 3.86
C LEU A 267 0.30 2.97 3.28
N ARG A 268 1.20 2.91 2.30
CA ARG A 268 1.71 4.08 1.59
C ARG A 268 0.61 4.82 0.84
N LYS A 269 -0.25 4.09 0.11
CA LYS A 269 -1.44 4.65 -0.56
C LYS A 269 -2.36 5.33 0.45
N ALA A 270 -2.50 4.74 1.63
CA ALA A 270 -3.26 5.32 2.74
C ALA A 270 -2.55 6.45 3.51
N ARG A 271 -1.30 6.79 3.17
CA ARG A 271 -0.46 7.77 3.89
C ARG A 271 -0.17 7.41 5.35
N LEU A 272 -0.04 6.11 5.64
CA LEU A 272 0.22 5.54 6.97
C LEU A 272 1.59 4.91 7.12
N GLU A 273 2.34 4.71 6.03
CA GLU A 273 3.63 4.00 6.04
C GLU A 273 4.68 4.63 6.99
N GLY A 274 4.70 5.95 7.15
CA GLY A 274 5.59 6.66 8.08
C GLY A 274 5.02 6.84 9.50
N ARG A 275 3.82 6.32 9.76
CA ARG A 275 3.02 6.57 10.97
C ARG A 275 2.70 5.27 11.72
N LEU A 276 3.47 4.20 11.49
CA LEU A 276 3.19 2.87 12.06
C LEU A 276 3.18 2.88 13.60
N LEU A 277 4.05 3.67 14.21
CA LEU A 277 4.10 3.81 15.67
C LEU A 277 2.86 4.51 16.23
N GLU A 278 2.13 5.29 15.43
CA GLU A 278 0.91 5.98 15.87
C GLU A 278 -0.28 5.02 16.09
N PHE A 279 -0.19 3.76 15.65
CA PHE A 279 -1.18 2.74 16.00
C PHE A 279 -1.07 2.29 17.47
N PHE A 280 0.07 2.54 18.10
CA PHE A 280 0.32 2.19 19.49
C PHE A 280 -0.20 3.30 20.41
N PRO A 281 -0.68 2.94 21.62
CA PRO A 281 -0.95 3.94 22.65
C PRO A 281 0.28 4.82 22.90
N GLN A 282 0.09 6.09 23.22
CA GLN A 282 1.17 7.09 23.37
C GLN A 282 2.32 6.66 24.30
N GLN A 283 2.05 5.78 25.27
CA GLN A 283 3.04 5.26 26.22
C GLN A 283 3.98 4.19 25.63
N LYS A 284 3.68 3.64 24.43
CA LYS A 284 4.38 2.52 23.80
C LYS A 284 4.74 2.77 22.34
N GLN A 285 5.04 4.03 21.98
CA GLN A 285 5.38 4.42 20.61
C GLN A 285 6.89 4.37 20.37
N SER A 286 7.53 3.25 20.70
CA SER A 286 8.94 3.01 20.39
C SER A 286 9.10 1.88 19.39
N TRP A 287 10.23 1.88 18.66
CA TRP A 287 10.55 0.76 17.78
C TRP A 287 10.78 -0.54 18.57
N ALA A 288 11.26 -0.48 19.81
CA ALA A 288 11.38 -1.65 20.67
C ALA A 288 9.99 -2.26 20.96
N ASP A 289 9.01 -1.44 21.34
CA ASP A 289 7.63 -1.89 21.54
C ASP A 289 7.02 -2.48 20.27
N PHE A 290 7.32 -1.88 19.11
CA PHE A 290 6.90 -2.38 17.80
C PHE A 290 7.47 -3.78 17.53
N GLU A 291 8.77 -3.98 17.74
CA GLU A 291 9.42 -5.28 17.53
C GLU A 291 8.84 -6.34 18.47
N ASP A 292 8.74 -6.04 19.76
CA ASP A 292 8.23 -6.98 20.77
C ASP A 292 6.79 -7.41 20.47
N HIS A 293 5.92 -6.46 20.18
CA HIS A 293 4.51 -6.71 19.89
C HIS A 293 4.32 -7.58 18.64
N PHE A 294 4.96 -7.20 17.52
CA PHE A 294 4.77 -7.92 16.26
C PHE A 294 5.54 -9.23 16.19
N ASN A 295 6.64 -9.39 16.92
CA ASN A 295 7.27 -10.70 17.10
C ASN A 295 6.37 -11.65 17.90
N ALA A 296 5.73 -11.16 18.97
CA ALA A 296 4.76 -11.94 19.76
C ALA A 296 3.54 -12.35 18.91
N ALA A 297 3.11 -11.51 17.97
CA ALA A 297 2.05 -11.81 17.01
C ALA A 297 2.49 -12.71 15.84
N GLY A 298 3.76 -13.15 15.79
CA GLY A 298 4.28 -14.02 14.72
C GLY A 298 4.65 -13.30 13.41
N LEU A 299 4.62 -11.96 13.39
CA LEU A 299 4.89 -11.13 12.21
C LEU A 299 6.37 -10.76 12.06
N LYS A 300 7.26 -11.75 12.15
CA LYS A 300 8.73 -11.56 12.10
C LYS A 300 9.20 -10.91 10.81
N THR A 301 8.59 -11.26 9.68
CA THR A 301 8.92 -10.70 8.37
C THR A 301 8.62 -9.20 8.28
N LEU A 302 7.56 -8.74 8.95
CA LEU A 302 7.23 -7.32 9.08
C LEU A 302 8.28 -6.60 9.93
N VAL A 303 8.68 -7.20 11.05
CA VAL A 303 9.72 -6.65 11.94
C VAL A 303 11.06 -6.52 11.21
N GLU A 304 11.50 -7.57 10.53
CA GLU A 304 12.74 -7.57 9.74
C GLU A 304 12.71 -6.51 8.62
N TYR A 305 11.58 -6.39 7.92
CA TYR A 305 11.37 -5.37 6.90
C TYR A 305 11.49 -3.96 7.49
N SER A 306 10.79 -3.70 8.60
CA SER A 306 10.80 -2.39 9.28
C SER A 306 12.20 -2.05 9.79
N ARG A 307 12.92 -3.01 10.39
CA ARG A 307 14.30 -2.82 10.85
C ARG A 307 15.23 -2.46 9.69
N ARG A 308 15.15 -3.19 8.58
CA ARG A 308 15.97 -2.88 7.38
C ARG A 308 15.64 -1.50 6.84
N LYS A 309 14.36 -1.15 6.75
CA LYS A 309 13.94 0.15 6.25
C LYS A 309 14.37 1.31 7.15
N LEU A 310 14.30 1.12 8.48
CA LEU A 310 14.78 2.10 9.45
C LEU A 310 16.30 2.27 9.34
N TYR A 311 17.04 1.16 9.22
CA TYR A 311 18.48 1.17 8.99
C TYR A 311 18.88 1.94 7.71
N ASP A 312 18.18 1.66 6.61
CA ASP A 312 18.39 2.35 5.33
C ASP A 312 18.09 3.86 5.46
N ALA A 313 17.05 4.22 6.22
CA ALA A 313 16.71 5.63 6.49
C ALA A 313 17.79 6.33 7.31
N HIS A 314 18.33 5.70 8.36
CA HIS A 314 19.44 6.23 9.15
C HIS A 314 20.72 6.40 8.31
N CYS A 315 21.02 5.47 7.41
CA CYS A 315 22.13 5.63 6.46
C CYS A 315 21.93 6.84 5.54
N ALA A 316 20.71 7.05 5.03
CA ALA A 316 20.38 8.19 4.19
C ALA A 316 20.43 9.52 4.97
N GLU A 317 19.98 9.52 6.23
CA GLU A 317 20.03 10.68 7.12
C GLU A 317 21.47 11.05 7.49
N LEU A 318 22.33 10.05 7.75
CA LEU A 318 23.76 10.27 7.97
C LEU A 318 24.43 10.88 6.73
N ARG A 319 24.14 10.36 5.53
CA ARG A 319 24.61 10.92 4.25
C ARG A 319 24.19 12.38 4.09
N ALA A 320 22.92 12.68 4.39
CA ALA A 320 22.39 14.04 4.35
C ALA A 320 23.09 14.97 5.35
N PHE A 321 23.30 14.51 6.58
CA PHE A 321 24.03 15.27 7.60
C PHE A 321 25.47 15.58 7.19
N VAL A 322 26.20 14.61 6.63
CA VAL A 322 27.57 14.84 6.14
C VAL A 322 27.55 15.86 5.01
N ARG A 323 26.63 15.71 4.06
CA ARG A 323 26.47 16.67 2.95
C ARG A 323 26.25 18.09 3.47
N ASP A 324 25.30 18.27 4.38
CA ASP A 324 24.89 19.59 4.87
C ASP A 324 26.00 20.22 5.73
N THR A 325 26.62 19.45 6.62
CA THR A 325 27.75 19.91 7.44
C THR A 325 28.93 20.39 6.60
N VAL A 326 29.25 19.65 5.52
CA VAL A 326 30.36 19.99 4.62
C VAL A 326 30.00 21.18 3.72
N ALA A 327 28.74 21.29 3.30
CA ALA A 327 28.28 22.42 2.50
C ALA A 327 28.27 23.74 3.30
N GLU A 328 27.86 23.69 4.57
CA GLU A 328 27.81 24.85 5.47
C GLU A 328 29.17 25.25 6.03
N GLY A 329 30.01 24.27 6.39
CA GLY A 329 31.32 24.51 6.99
C GLY A 329 32.37 25.06 6.02
N GLY A 330 32.13 25.00 4.71
CA GLY A 330 33.07 25.46 3.70
C GLY A 330 34.45 24.81 3.82
N GLU A 331 35.52 25.57 3.57
CA GLU A 331 36.91 25.10 3.70
C GLU A 331 37.38 24.91 5.16
N GLY A 332 36.53 25.22 6.14
CA GLY A 332 36.84 25.24 7.56
C GLY A 332 35.94 24.37 8.43
N ALA A 333 35.13 23.46 7.87
CA ALA A 333 34.39 22.51 8.68
C ALA A 333 35.43 21.66 9.43
N ALA A 334 35.57 21.91 10.73
CA ALA A 334 36.59 21.26 11.51
C ALA A 334 36.32 19.75 11.45
N LEU A 335 37.18 19.02 10.76
CA LEU A 335 37.24 17.56 10.74
C LEU A 335 37.06 16.96 12.14
N GLY A 336 37.58 17.66 13.16
CA GLY A 336 37.46 17.33 14.58
C GLY A 336 36.04 17.36 15.16
N ALA A 337 35.07 18.04 14.53
CA ALA A 337 33.66 18.02 14.94
C ALA A 337 32.83 17.00 14.13
N LEU A 338 33.18 16.78 12.86
CA LEU A 338 32.45 15.87 11.98
C LEU A 338 32.59 14.40 12.44
N VAL A 339 33.81 13.96 12.74
CA VAL A 339 34.08 12.56 13.13
C VAL A 339 33.32 12.17 14.41
N PRO A 340 33.40 12.92 15.53
CA PRO A 340 32.63 12.60 16.72
C PRO A 340 31.11 12.61 16.49
N ALA A 341 30.59 13.52 15.65
CA ALA A 341 29.17 13.56 15.34
C ALA A 341 28.72 12.33 14.53
N MET A 342 29.54 11.85 13.61
CA MET A 342 29.29 10.60 12.88
C MET A 342 29.34 9.38 13.81
N GLN A 343 30.29 9.34 14.74
CA GLN A 343 30.40 8.26 15.73
C GLN A 343 29.21 8.24 16.70
N ALA A 344 28.76 9.40 17.17
CA ALA A 344 27.58 9.50 18.02
C ALA A 344 26.33 8.92 17.31
N ARG A 345 26.12 9.28 16.04
CA ARG A 345 25.03 8.71 15.21
C ARG A 345 25.20 7.23 14.92
N GLN A 346 26.45 6.78 14.74
CA GLN A 346 26.77 5.37 14.56
C GLN A 346 26.35 4.56 15.78
N GLU A 347 26.69 5.03 16.98
CA GLU A 347 26.35 4.36 18.25
C GLU A 347 24.83 4.41 18.50
N GLU A 348 24.20 5.57 18.31
CA GLU A 348 22.76 5.77 18.51
C GLU A 348 21.91 4.86 17.59
N TRP A 349 22.29 4.76 16.31
CA TRP A 349 21.54 3.99 15.32
C TRP A 349 22.13 2.59 15.06
N SER A 350 23.16 2.21 15.80
CA SER A 350 23.88 0.93 15.66
C SER A 350 24.30 0.62 14.21
N LEU A 351 24.85 1.62 13.51
CA LEU A 351 25.29 1.47 12.12
C LEU A 351 26.63 0.72 12.02
N ALA A 352 26.75 -0.12 11.00
CA ALA A 352 28.01 -0.79 10.68
C ALA A 352 29.03 0.20 10.08
N ASP A 353 30.30 0.02 10.41
CA ASP A 353 31.41 0.87 9.94
C ASP A 353 31.40 1.08 8.41
N GLY A 354 31.15 0.01 7.64
CA GLY A 354 31.10 0.09 6.18
C GLY A 354 29.95 0.94 5.65
N ASP A 355 28.81 0.95 6.33
CA ASP A 355 27.66 1.77 5.95
C ASP A 355 27.89 3.24 6.32
N VAL A 356 28.55 3.50 7.44
CA VAL A 356 29.00 4.84 7.84
C VAL A 356 30.02 5.39 6.85
N ALA A 357 31.03 4.61 6.47
CA ALA A 357 32.04 5.01 5.48
C ALA A 357 31.41 5.31 4.11
N ARG A 358 30.45 4.46 3.67
CA ARG A 358 29.68 4.69 2.45
C ARG A 358 28.87 5.98 2.52
N ALA A 359 28.11 6.17 3.60
CA ALA A 359 27.28 7.37 3.79
C ALA A 359 28.13 8.64 3.83
N ALA A 360 29.29 8.58 4.47
CA ALA A 360 30.26 9.67 4.53
C ALA A 360 30.77 10.06 3.14
N PHE A 361 31.29 9.10 2.37
CA PHE A 361 31.79 9.36 1.03
C PHE A 361 30.70 9.93 0.11
N LEU A 362 29.49 9.34 0.14
CA LEU A 362 28.37 9.83 -0.64
C LEU A 362 27.94 11.24 -0.23
N GLY A 363 27.96 11.57 1.06
CA GLY A 363 27.68 12.92 1.56
C GLY A 363 28.72 13.95 1.10
N LEU A 364 30.00 13.57 1.09
CA LEU A 364 31.10 14.40 0.56
C LEU A 364 30.95 14.65 -0.94
N ALA A 365 30.55 13.64 -1.72
CA ALA A 365 30.28 13.81 -3.14
C ALA A 365 29.05 14.72 -3.35
N ASP A 366 27.97 14.49 -2.61
CA ASP A 366 26.74 15.27 -2.72
C ASP A 366 26.94 16.75 -2.38
N SER A 367 27.79 17.09 -1.41
CA SER A 367 28.00 18.50 -1.01
C SER A 367 28.58 19.32 -2.17
N VAL A 368 29.47 18.71 -2.95
CA VAL A 368 30.05 19.32 -4.15
C VAL A 368 29.06 19.29 -5.32
N LEU A 369 28.36 18.17 -5.52
CA LEU A 369 27.44 17.99 -6.66
C LEU A 369 26.17 18.85 -6.53
N ALA A 370 25.64 19.03 -5.33
CA ALA A 370 24.49 19.91 -5.08
C ALA A 370 24.83 21.38 -5.38
N SER A 371 26.07 21.80 -5.14
CA SER A 371 26.56 23.15 -5.45
C SER A 371 27.13 23.28 -6.88
N ALA A 372 27.01 22.25 -7.72
CA ALA A 372 27.63 22.22 -9.05
C ALA A 372 26.80 22.89 -10.17
N ILE A 373 25.64 23.46 -9.87
CA ILE A 373 24.81 24.16 -10.86
C ILE A 373 25.60 25.35 -11.43
N GLY A 374 25.79 25.38 -12.74
CA GLY A 374 26.55 26.43 -13.43
C GLY A 374 28.08 26.26 -13.41
N ARG A 375 28.61 25.20 -12.79
CA ARG A 375 30.06 24.89 -12.79
C ARG A 375 30.45 24.01 -13.97
N ASN A 376 31.65 24.22 -14.51
CA ASN A 376 32.17 23.36 -15.57
C ASN A 376 32.66 22.00 -15.02
N GLN A 377 32.84 21.01 -15.90
CA GLN A 377 33.22 19.65 -15.48
C GLN A 377 34.54 19.60 -14.69
N GLN A 378 35.56 20.38 -15.11
CA GLN A 378 36.87 20.40 -14.46
C GLN A 378 36.80 21.00 -13.03
N GLN A 379 35.98 22.04 -12.82
CA GLN A 379 35.75 22.64 -11.51
C GLN A 379 35.07 21.66 -10.55
N VAL A 380 34.07 20.92 -11.04
CA VAL A 380 33.40 19.89 -10.24
C VAL A 380 34.39 18.80 -9.84
N GLN A 381 35.17 18.30 -10.80
CA GLN A 381 36.21 17.30 -10.57
C GLN A 381 37.23 17.75 -9.52
N PHE A 382 37.78 18.96 -9.68
CA PHE A 382 38.74 19.54 -8.75
C PHE A 382 38.16 19.65 -7.33
N ASN A 383 36.91 20.15 -7.21
CA ASN A 383 36.27 20.31 -5.92
C ASN A 383 35.98 18.97 -5.23
N VAL A 384 35.60 17.93 -5.98
CA VAL A 384 35.43 16.58 -5.42
C VAL A 384 36.76 16.04 -4.90
N LEU A 385 37.83 16.08 -5.71
CA LEU A 385 39.15 15.62 -5.30
C LEU A 385 39.65 16.34 -4.05
N ARG A 386 39.48 17.68 -4.01
CA ARG A 386 39.84 18.50 -2.85
C ARG A 386 39.06 18.11 -1.60
N THR A 387 37.75 17.92 -1.73
CA THR A 387 36.87 17.56 -0.61
C THR A 387 37.21 16.17 -0.09
N VAL A 388 37.34 15.18 -0.98
CA VAL A 388 37.72 13.81 -0.59
C VAL A 388 39.07 13.80 0.13
N ARG A 389 40.07 14.53 -0.38
CA ARG A 389 41.38 14.63 0.27
C ARG A 389 41.30 15.26 1.67
N HIS A 390 40.54 16.34 1.81
CA HIS A 390 40.42 17.03 3.10
C HIS A 390 39.74 16.16 4.17
N TYR A 391 38.70 15.40 3.79
CA TYR A 391 37.93 14.55 4.70
C TYR A 391 38.39 13.08 4.72
N ALA A 392 39.49 12.75 4.05
CA ALA A 392 40.07 11.40 4.05
C ALA A 392 40.29 10.81 5.45
N PRO A 393 40.77 11.56 6.46
CA PRO A 393 40.94 11.00 7.81
C PRO A 393 39.61 10.60 8.48
N ALA A 394 38.49 11.25 8.10
CA ALA A 394 37.17 10.84 8.57
C ALA A 394 36.74 9.50 7.95
N LEU A 395 37.07 9.26 6.68
CA LEU A 395 36.82 7.98 6.01
C LEU A 395 37.67 6.85 6.60
N ALA A 396 38.96 7.09 6.85
CA ALA A 396 39.89 6.13 7.46
C ALA A 396 39.38 5.62 8.83
N ARG A 397 38.64 6.46 9.57
CA ARG A 397 38.08 6.08 10.87
C ARG A 397 37.10 4.90 10.80
N PHE A 398 36.45 4.71 9.65
CA PHE A 398 35.42 3.69 9.42
C PHE A 398 35.84 2.64 8.37
N ALA A 399 36.92 2.86 7.63
CA ALA A 399 37.49 1.90 6.68
C ALA A 399 38.72 1.18 7.27
N ARG A 400 38.55 0.50 8.41
CA ARG A 400 39.66 -0.09 9.20
C ARG A 400 40.05 -1.52 8.83
N ALA A 401 39.37 -2.10 7.86
CA ALA A 401 39.58 -3.49 7.48
C ALA A 401 39.56 -3.61 5.95
N PRO A 402 40.36 -4.51 5.34
CA PRO A 402 40.44 -4.65 3.89
C PRO A 402 39.09 -4.87 3.21
N ARG A 403 38.16 -5.55 3.89
CA ARG A 403 36.79 -5.76 3.40
C ARG A 403 35.99 -4.45 3.32
N LEU A 404 36.14 -3.56 4.32
CA LEU A 404 35.46 -2.27 4.37
C LEU A 404 36.05 -1.30 3.35
N GLU A 405 37.37 -1.31 3.19
CA GLU A 405 38.11 -0.56 2.17
C GLU A 405 37.65 -0.96 0.76
N ALA A 406 37.55 -2.27 0.48
CA ALA A 406 37.06 -2.76 -0.80
C ALA A 406 35.58 -2.36 -1.06
N ALA A 407 34.73 -2.35 -0.02
CA ALA A 407 33.35 -1.89 -0.14
C ALA A 407 33.25 -0.37 -0.38
N LEU A 408 34.13 0.41 0.24
CA LEU A 408 34.26 1.84 -0.03
C LEU A 408 34.70 2.07 -1.48
N LEU A 409 35.67 1.30 -1.98
CA LEU A 409 36.15 1.40 -3.36
C LEU A 409 35.05 1.05 -4.38
N GLN A 410 34.21 0.04 -4.10
CA GLN A 410 33.01 -0.22 -4.90
C GLN A 410 32.02 0.95 -4.88
N THR A 411 31.87 1.63 -3.74
CA THR A 411 31.03 2.83 -3.62
C THR A 411 31.57 3.94 -4.52
N VAL A 412 32.86 4.24 -4.44
CA VAL A 412 33.54 5.23 -5.29
C VAL A 412 33.33 4.90 -6.77
N GLN A 413 33.51 3.64 -7.15
CA GLN A 413 33.30 3.16 -8.52
C GLN A 413 31.88 3.44 -9.02
N VAL A 414 30.87 3.07 -8.24
CA VAL A 414 29.46 3.28 -8.62
C VAL A 414 29.14 4.77 -8.71
N THR A 415 29.61 5.60 -7.77
CA THR A 415 29.43 7.05 -7.81
C THR A 415 30.06 7.68 -9.05
N CYS A 416 31.29 7.32 -9.38
CA CYS A 416 31.96 7.81 -10.59
C CYS A 416 31.31 7.34 -11.90
N TYR A 417 30.65 6.18 -11.89
CA TYR A 417 29.91 5.68 -13.05
C TYR A 417 28.56 6.38 -13.25
N GLU A 418 27.83 6.60 -12.16
CA GLU A 418 26.50 7.23 -12.20
C GLU A 418 26.58 8.74 -12.46
N GLU A 419 27.63 9.40 -12.00
CA GLU A 419 27.88 10.81 -12.28
C GLU A 419 28.91 10.99 -13.41
N SER A 420 28.41 11.27 -14.60
CA SER A 420 29.24 11.47 -15.81
C SER A 420 30.39 12.48 -15.65
N ARG A 421 30.23 13.48 -14.78
CA ARG A 421 31.28 14.47 -14.51
C ARG A 421 32.47 13.86 -13.76
N LEU A 422 32.28 12.81 -12.99
CA LEU A 422 33.31 12.18 -12.15
C LEU A 422 33.99 10.96 -12.80
N LEU A 423 33.48 10.49 -13.95
CA LEU A 423 33.98 9.29 -14.63
C LEU A 423 35.50 9.28 -14.83
N LYS A 424 36.08 10.43 -15.21
CA LYS A 424 37.51 10.57 -15.54
C LYS A 424 38.45 10.69 -14.33
N ILE A 425 37.91 10.91 -13.14
CA ILE A 425 38.72 11.14 -11.93
C ILE A 425 38.67 9.97 -10.95
N PHE A 426 38.09 8.83 -11.35
CA PHE A 426 38.05 7.64 -10.49
C PHE A 426 39.44 7.26 -9.98
N LYS A 427 40.42 7.10 -10.88
CA LYS A 427 41.81 6.78 -10.50
C LYS A 427 42.44 7.82 -9.57
N ASP A 428 42.10 9.10 -9.75
CA ASP A 428 42.64 10.18 -8.93
C ASP A 428 42.05 10.15 -7.52
N ILE A 429 40.77 9.77 -7.39
CA ILE A 429 40.14 9.51 -6.09
C ILE A 429 40.80 8.31 -5.42
N VAL A 430 41.00 7.20 -6.14
CA VAL A 430 41.66 6.00 -5.58
C VAL A 430 43.06 6.34 -5.09
N LYS A 431 43.84 7.08 -5.88
CA LYS A 431 45.17 7.53 -5.48
C LYS A 431 45.11 8.41 -4.21
N ILE A 432 44.19 9.37 -4.12
CA ILE A 432 44.03 10.18 -2.90
C ILE A 432 43.71 9.31 -1.68
N LEU A 433 42.81 8.32 -1.83
CA LEU A 433 42.45 7.43 -0.74
C LEU A 433 43.61 6.52 -0.32
N TYR A 434 44.44 6.09 -1.27
CA TYR A 434 45.67 5.34 -0.99
C TYR A 434 46.72 6.21 -0.29
N ASP A 435 47.03 7.38 -0.84
CA ASP A 435 48.00 8.34 -0.29
C ASP A 435 47.61 8.82 1.13
N CYS A 436 46.32 8.81 1.46
CA CYS A 436 45.80 9.20 2.77
C CYS A 436 45.51 8.00 3.70
N GLU A 437 46.01 6.81 3.38
CA GLU A 437 45.86 5.59 4.18
C GLU A 437 44.39 5.21 4.49
N VAL A 438 43.46 5.57 3.59
CA VAL A 438 42.04 5.20 3.71
C VAL A 438 41.78 3.81 3.14
N ILE A 439 42.52 3.44 2.08
CA ILE A 439 42.46 2.13 1.44
C ILE A 439 43.89 1.61 1.26
N GLY A 440 44.10 0.34 1.59
CA GLY A 440 45.37 -0.34 1.41
C GLY A 440 45.48 -1.03 0.06
N GLU A 441 46.71 -1.42 -0.28
CA GLU A 441 47.05 -2.14 -1.50
C GLU A 441 46.26 -3.44 -1.66
N THR A 442 46.10 -4.21 -0.58
CA THR A 442 45.35 -5.47 -0.56
C THR A 442 43.90 -5.29 -1.03
N ALA A 443 43.25 -4.19 -0.62
CA ALA A 443 41.88 -3.86 -1.02
C ALA A 443 41.81 -3.46 -2.51
N ILE A 444 42.79 -2.71 -2.99
CA ILE A 444 42.89 -2.29 -4.41
C ILE A 444 43.13 -3.50 -5.31
N ARG A 445 44.08 -4.38 -4.98
CA ARG A 445 44.35 -5.64 -5.68
C ARG A 445 43.13 -6.55 -5.70
N HIS A 446 42.44 -6.68 -4.57
CA HIS A 446 41.19 -7.45 -4.49
C HIS A 446 40.11 -6.89 -5.42
N TRP A 447 39.89 -5.58 -5.39
CA TRP A 447 38.92 -4.90 -6.24
C TRP A 447 39.24 -5.08 -7.73
N TYR A 448 40.50 -4.90 -8.13
CA TYR A 448 40.94 -4.99 -9.53
C TYR A 448 40.69 -6.40 -10.11
N THR A 449 40.97 -7.44 -9.33
CA THR A 449 40.85 -8.83 -9.79
C THR A 449 39.40 -9.34 -9.73
N LYS A 450 38.79 -9.35 -8.54
CA LYS A 450 37.52 -10.05 -8.27
C LYS A 450 36.44 -9.18 -7.64
N GLY A 451 36.82 -8.10 -6.99
CA GLY A 451 35.95 -7.31 -6.13
C GLY A 451 35.27 -6.11 -6.79
N SER A 452 35.49 -5.81 -8.08
CA SER A 452 34.87 -4.63 -8.70
C SER A 452 33.40 -4.85 -9.10
N ASN A 453 32.63 -3.77 -9.05
CA ASN A 453 31.22 -3.77 -9.42
C ASN A 453 31.06 -3.91 -10.95
N ALA A 454 29.96 -4.49 -11.44
CA ALA A 454 29.68 -4.55 -12.88
C ALA A 454 29.56 -3.15 -13.53
N LYS A 455 29.11 -2.15 -12.77
CA LYS A 455 28.96 -0.76 -13.23
C LYS A 455 30.32 -0.12 -13.55
N GLY A 456 30.60 0.13 -14.83
CA GLY A 456 31.83 0.80 -15.26
C GLY A 456 33.09 -0.06 -15.20
N ARG A 457 32.99 -1.38 -14.91
CA ARG A 457 34.16 -2.28 -14.72
C ARG A 457 35.19 -2.15 -15.83
N ASN A 458 34.76 -2.27 -17.09
CA ASN A 458 35.68 -2.29 -18.23
C ASN A 458 36.47 -0.98 -18.38
N VAL A 459 35.84 0.16 -18.07
CA VAL A 459 36.47 1.47 -18.17
C VAL A 459 37.46 1.65 -17.02
N PHE A 460 37.03 1.40 -15.78
CA PHE A 460 37.86 1.67 -14.62
C PHE A 460 39.03 0.70 -14.45
N LEU A 461 38.90 -0.56 -14.89
CA LEU A 461 40.05 -1.47 -14.88
C LEU A 461 41.13 -1.02 -15.87
N GLN A 462 40.74 -0.53 -17.05
CA GLN A 462 41.72 0.03 -18.00
C GLN A 462 42.39 1.28 -17.43
N ASP A 463 41.60 2.19 -16.83
CA ASP A 463 42.14 3.43 -16.25
C ASP A 463 43.07 3.18 -15.05
N MET A 464 42.86 2.09 -14.32
CA MET A 464 43.67 1.69 -13.16
C MET A 464 44.89 0.85 -13.51
N GLN A 465 45.01 0.34 -14.75
CA GLN A 465 46.12 -0.54 -15.13
C GLN A 465 47.51 0.09 -14.87
N PRO A 466 47.80 1.37 -15.20
CA PRO A 466 49.10 1.97 -14.89
C PRO A 466 49.37 2.09 -13.39
N PHE A 467 48.32 2.27 -12.58
CA PHE A 467 48.45 2.34 -11.12
C PHE A 467 48.77 0.97 -10.53
N MET A 468 48.20 -0.10 -11.08
CA MET A 468 48.53 -1.48 -10.67
C MET A 468 49.98 -1.84 -11.00
N GLN A 469 50.46 -1.46 -12.19
CA GLN A 469 51.85 -1.68 -12.59
C GLN A 469 52.82 -0.96 -11.64
N TRP A 470 52.51 0.27 -11.27
CA TRP A 470 53.29 1.02 -10.30
C TRP A 470 53.31 0.35 -8.91
N LEU A 471 52.20 -0.24 -8.46
CA LEU A 471 52.17 -1.00 -7.20
C LEU A 471 53.03 -2.27 -7.28
N ASP A 472 53.04 -2.96 -8.42
CA ASP A 472 53.87 -4.16 -8.63
C ASP A 472 55.37 -3.80 -8.61
N GLU A 473 55.76 -2.72 -9.29
CA GLU A 473 57.15 -2.22 -9.31
C GLU A 473 57.63 -1.81 -7.90
N ALA A 474 56.78 -1.16 -7.12
CA ALA A 474 57.12 -0.75 -5.75
C ALA A 474 57.32 -1.95 -4.81
N GLU A 475 56.52 -3.01 -4.96
CA GLU A 475 56.66 -4.25 -4.15
C GLU A 475 57.95 -5.01 -4.49
N GLU A 476 58.35 -5.05 -5.78
CA GLU A 476 59.59 -5.69 -6.22
C GLU A 476 60.85 -4.96 -5.73
N GLU A 477 60.83 -3.62 -5.68
CA GLU A 477 61.94 -2.81 -5.15
C GLU A 477 62.12 -3.02 -3.64
N GLU A 478 61.05 -2.97 -2.84
CA GLU A 478 61.11 -3.19 -1.38
C GLU A 478 61.61 -4.61 -1.03
N SER A 479 61.15 -5.64 -1.77
CA SER A 479 61.62 -7.02 -1.55
C SER A 479 63.11 -7.20 -1.91
N SER A 480 63.62 -6.45 -2.88
CA SER A 480 65.04 -6.53 -3.27
C SER A 480 65.97 -5.82 -2.28
N GLU A 481 65.48 -4.80 -1.58
CA GLU A 481 66.22 -4.09 -0.53
C GLU A 481 66.25 -4.84 0.82
N GLU A 482 65.29 -5.74 1.09
CA GLU A 482 65.32 -6.60 2.29
C GLU A 482 66.23 -7.84 2.14
N GLU A 483 66.61 -8.21 0.92
CA GLU A 483 67.51 -9.33 0.62
C GLU A 483 69.00 -8.94 0.52
N GLU A 484 69.32 -7.64 0.56
CA GLU A 484 70.69 -7.10 0.74
C GLU A 484 71.00 -6.74 2.20
#